data_AF-A0A6H9YU57-F1
#
_entry.id   AF-A0A6H9YU57-F1
#
_cell.length_a   1.000
_cell.length_b   1.000
_cell.length_c   1.000
_cell.angle_alpha   90.00
_cell.angle_beta   90.00
_cell.angle_gamma   90.00
#
_symmetry.space_group_name_H-M   'P 1'
#
loop_
_entity.id
_entity.type
_entity.pdbx_description
1 polymer ?
#
loop_
_entity_poly.entity_id
_entity_poly.type
_entity_poly.pdbx_seq_one_letter_code
_entity_poly.pdbx_strand_id
1 'polypeptide(L)'
;MSHPDIALGLILLGLSAYLLFGGADFGAGLWHLISPRRSDKDVIEHAMGPLWEANHVWLIFVMVMTWTAFPPVFADIMAAHWVPLSLAVLGIVARGSTFVFSKAVPDQKAYAWLFGVSSVVTPFCLGAVATTVATGESTWLSLSGIYGGVLTTALCAYLAAVYLIWDARRLADADATLRFRGYALLSGIIVGLLALPGAAALGVQSPLILVSAASGIVSLALVLRRNYLAVRVTGALAVVTVLWGAAEMADLDLDSAAAHDAALQVVFVALGVGALILVPSMTWLYVLFQRSEPRPR
;
A
#
# COMPACT_ATOMS: atom_id res chain seq x y z
N MET A 1 -13.39 10.51 -21.98
CA MET A 1 -12.91 9.29 -21.30
C MET A 1 -13.75 8.16 -21.81
N SER A 2 -13.13 7.16 -22.42
CA SER A 2 -13.79 5.92 -22.82
C SER A 2 -14.18 5.10 -21.57
N HIS A 3 -15.06 4.11 -21.70
CA HIS A 3 -15.34 3.20 -20.57
C HIS A 3 -14.06 2.49 -20.06
N PRO A 4 -13.14 2.02 -20.93
CA PRO A 4 -11.85 1.48 -20.51
C PRO A 4 -11.00 2.46 -19.69
N ASP A 5 -10.91 3.74 -20.07
CA ASP A 5 -10.17 4.75 -19.30
C ASP A 5 -10.72 4.89 -17.87
N ILE A 6 -12.06 4.89 -17.74
CA ILE A 6 -12.74 4.98 -16.45
C ILE A 6 -12.44 3.74 -15.62
N ALA A 7 -12.49 2.55 -16.22
CA ALA A 7 -12.18 1.30 -15.53
C ALA A 7 -10.73 1.28 -15.02
N LEU A 8 -9.76 1.69 -15.84
CA LEU A 8 -8.36 1.81 -15.43
C LEU A 8 -8.20 2.82 -14.29
N GLY A 9 -8.83 4.00 -14.40
CA GLY A 9 -8.80 5.01 -13.35
C GLY A 9 -9.36 4.49 -12.01
N LEU A 10 -10.43 3.69 -12.05
CA LEU A 10 -10.99 3.02 -10.87
C LEU A 10 -10.03 1.98 -10.30
N ILE A 11 -9.36 1.18 -11.13
CA ILE A 11 -8.33 0.22 -10.70
C ILE A 11 -7.17 0.95 -10.02
N LEU A 12 -6.66 2.03 -10.61
CA LEU A 12 -5.58 2.84 -10.03
C LEU A 12 -6.02 3.52 -8.73
N LEU A 13 -7.27 3.93 -8.62
CA LEU A 13 -7.85 4.44 -7.37
C LEU A 13 -7.88 3.35 -6.28
N GLY A 14 -8.27 2.12 -6.64
CA GLY A 14 -8.26 0.96 -5.75
C GLY A 14 -6.84 0.59 -5.28
N LEU A 15 -5.87 0.56 -6.21
CA LEU A 15 -4.45 0.35 -5.89
C LEU A 15 -3.89 1.45 -5.00
N SER A 16 -4.26 2.70 -5.27
CA SER A 16 -3.90 3.86 -4.44
C SER A 16 -4.44 3.70 -3.03
N ALA A 17 -5.73 3.37 -2.87
CA ALA A 17 -6.34 3.14 -1.56
C ALA A 17 -5.66 1.96 -0.83
N TYR A 18 -5.38 0.86 -1.54
CA TYR A 18 -4.69 -0.27 -0.94
C TYR A 18 -3.28 0.07 -0.48
N LEU A 19 -2.51 0.83 -1.27
CA LEU A 19 -1.16 1.22 -0.90
C LEU A 19 -1.17 2.24 0.25
N LEU A 20 -2.11 3.18 0.27
CA LEU A 20 -2.21 4.20 1.33
C LEU A 20 -2.67 3.62 2.67
N PHE A 21 -3.69 2.75 2.65
CA PHE A 21 -4.28 2.19 3.87
C PHE A 21 -3.66 0.85 4.24
N GLY A 22 -3.61 -0.11 3.30
CA GLY A 22 -2.99 -1.42 3.49
C GLY A 22 -1.45 -1.39 3.46
N GLY A 23 -0.82 -0.46 2.74
CA GLY A 23 0.64 -0.34 2.76
C GLY A 23 1.20 0.08 4.13
N ALA A 24 0.48 0.93 4.85
CA ALA A 24 0.85 1.31 6.22
C ALA A 24 0.85 0.11 7.19
N ASP A 25 -0.10 -0.82 6.99
CA ASP A 25 -0.22 -2.05 7.76
C ASP A 25 0.96 -3.01 7.52
N PHE A 26 1.40 -3.16 6.27
CA PHE A 26 2.58 -3.95 5.93
C PHE A 26 3.87 -3.29 6.43
N GLY A 27 4.01 -1.98 6.26
CA GLY A 27 5.18 -1.26 6.78
C GLY A 27 5.27 -1.32 8.31
N ALA A 28 4.15 -1.32 9.02
CA ALA A 28 4.12 -1.49 10.47
C ALA A 28 4.67 -2.86 10.87
N GLY A 29 4.37 -3.93 10.10
CA GLY A 29 4.97 -5.24 10.29
C GLY A 29 6.47 -5.30 10.04
N LEU A 30 6.99 -4.55 9.05
CA LEU A 30 8.44 -4.38 8.88
C LEU A 30 9.07 -3.71 10.09
N TRP A 31 8.51 -2.59 10.58
CA TRP A 31 9.03 -1.90 11.77
C TRP A 31 8.94 -2.77 13.03
N HIS A 32 7.90 -3.59 13.14
CA HIS A 32 7.75 -4.58 14.21
C HIS A 32 8.85 -5.65 14.17
N LEU A 33 9.23 -6.11 12.97
CA LEU A 33 10.30 -7.09 12.79
C LEU A 33 11.67 -6.55 13.23
N ILE A 34 11.98 -5.31 12.85
CA ILE A 34 13.31 -4.73 13.04
C ILE A 34 13.46 -3.92 14.32
N SER A 35 12.37 -3.48 14.96
CA SER A 35 12.49 -2.71 16.20
C SER A 35 12.96 -3.61 17.36
N PRO A 36 14.03 -3.23 18.06
CA PRO A 36 14.49 -3.94 19.24
C PRO A 36 13.67 -3.59 20.49
N ARG A 37 12.83 -2.54 20.44
CA ARG A 37 12.14 -2.00 21.62
C ARG A 37 10.72 -2.53 21.73
N ARG A 38 10.35 -2.94 22.95
CA ARG A 38 8.98 -3.40 23.23
C ARG A 38 7.95 -2.29 23.09
N SER A 39 8.27 -1.07 23.52
CA SER A 39 7.38 0.10 23.40
C SER A 39 6.97 0.39 21.95
N ASP A 40 7.90 0.26 20.99
CA ASP A 40 7.57 0.45 19.57
C ASP A 40 6.61 -0.64 19.07
N LYS A 41 6.83 -1.89 19.49
CA LYS A 41 5.96 -3.02 19.14
C LYS A 41 4.56 -2.85 19.71
N ASP A 42 4.45 -2.38 20.96
CA ASP A 42 3.16 -2.15 21.60
C ASP A 42 2.37 -1.04 20.88
N VAL A 43 3.02 0.04 20.44
CA VAL A 43 2.38 1.09 19.61
C VAL A 43 1.90 0.51 18.28
N ILE A 44 2.73 -0.31 17.62
CA ILE A 44 2.39 -0.94 16.33
C ILE A 44 1.20 -1.89 16.47
N GLU A 45 1.21 -2.78 17.45
CA GLU A 45 0.12 -3.73 17.71
C GLU A 45 -1.20 -3.01 17.99
N HIS A 46 -1.16 -1.88 18.72
CA HIS A 46 -2.34 -1.07 18.99
C HIS A 46 -2.88 -0.37 17.72
N ALA A 47 -1.98 0.14 16.87
CA ALA A 47 -2.35 0.88 15.66
C ALA A 47 -3.00 0.00 14.58
N MET A 48 -2.52 -1.24 14.38
CA MET A 48 -2.98 -2.11 13.29
C MET A 48 -4.31 -2.83 13.55
N GLY A 49 -4.64 -3.06 14.83
CA GLY A 49 -5.69 -4.00 15.20
C GLY A 49 -7.11 -3.79 14.64
N PRO A 50 -7.59 -2.57 14.35
CA PRO A 50 -8.98 -2.38 13.92
C PRO A 50 -9.23 -2.36 12.42
N LEU A 51 -8.21 -2.13 11.59
CA LEU A 51 -8.41 -1.69 10.19
C LEU A 51 -7.79 -2.62 9.15
N TRP A 52 -6.90 -3.54 9.56
CA TRP A 52 -6.16 -4.37 8.62
C TRP A 52 -7.04 -5.30 7.78
N GLU A 53 -8.08 -5.88 8.38
CA GLU A 53 -9.05 -6.74 7.67
C GLU A 53 -9.81 -5.94 6.62
N ALA A 54 -10.22 -4.71 6.97
CA ALA A 54 -10.96 -3.83 6.08
C ALA A 54 -10.13 -3.39 4.88
N ASN A 55 -8.81 -3.24 5.03
CA ASN A 55 -7.95 -2.75 3.96
C ASN A 55 -7.82 -3.75 2.78
N HIS A 56 -8.04 -5.04 2.99
CA HIS A 56 -8.00 -6.03 1.90
C HIS A 56 -9.15 -5.90 0.90
N VAL A 57 -10.22 -5.19 1.23
CA VAL A 57 -11.32 -4.91 0.30
C VAL A 57 -10.84 -4.19 -0.97
N TRP A 58 -9.83 -3.32 -0.84
CA TRP A 58 -9.27 -2.56 -1.95
C TRP A 58 -8.54 -3.47 -2.94
N LEU A 59 -7.79 -4.46 -2.45
CA LEU A 59 -7.09 -5.42 -3.30
C LEU A 59 -8.07 -6.35 -4.01
N ILE A 60 -9.11 -6.82 -3.31
CA ILE A 60 -10.18 -7.63 -3.91
C ILE A 60 -10.91 -6.83 -4.99
N PHE A 61 -11.23 -5.56 -4.71
CA PHE A 61 -11.83 -4.65 -5.67
C PHE A 61 -10.96 -4.50 -6.93
N VAL A 62 -9.65 -4.25 -6.79
CA VAL A 62 -8.72 -4.18 -7.92
C VAL A 62 -8.75 -5.48 -8.73
N MET A 63 -8.68 -6.64 -8.07
CA MET A 63 -8.66 -7.94 -8.73
C MET A 63 -9.95 -8.20 -9.52
N VAL A 64 -11.11 -7.92 -8.93
CA VAL A 64 -12.42 -8.08 -9.58
C VAL A 64 -12.60 -7.07 -10.71
N MET A 65 -12.15 -5.83 -10.53
CA MET A 65 -12.21 -4.81 -11.58
C MET A 65 -11.34 -5.16 -12.77
N THR A 66 -10.08 -5.58 -12.56
CA THR A 66 -9.23 -6.01 -13.65
C THR A 66 -9.81 -7.23 -14.36
N TRP A 67 -10.34 -8.21 -13.61
CA TRP A 67 -10.96 -9.40 -14.21
C TRP A 67 -12.20 -9.07 -15.05
N THR A 68 -13.07 -8.19 -14.56
CA THR A 68 -14.33 -7.86 -15.22
C THR A 68 -14.14 -6.88 -16.38
N ALA A 69 -13.27 -5.88 -16.21
CA ALA A 69 -13.04 -4.84 -17.20
C ALA A 69 -12.02 -5.22 -18.27
N PHE A 70 -10.98 -5.99 -17.90
CA PHE A 70 -9.89 -6.41 -18.80
C PHE A 70 -9.60 -7.92 -18.63
N PRO A 71 -10.54 -8.82 -18.99
CA PRO A 71 -10.36 -10.26 -18.76
C PRO A 71 -9.07 -10.86 -19.35
N PRO A 72 -8.63 -10.51 -20.58
CA PRO A 72 -7.36 -11.01 -21.12
C PRO A 72 -6.15 -10.57 -20.29
N VAL A 73 -6.09 -9.29 -19.93
CA VAL A 73 -5.01 -8.72 -19.08
C VAL A 73 -4.98 -9.42 -17.73
N PHE A 74 -6.15 -9.65 -17.11
CA PHE A 74 -6.23 -10.39 -15.87
C PHE A 74 -5.67 -11.82 -16.01
N ALA A 75 -6.07 -12.54 -17.06
CA ALA A 75 -5.60 -13.89 -17.30
C ALA A 75 -4.07 -13.94 -17.50
N ASP A 76 -3.52 -13.00 -18.27
CA ASP A 76 -2.09 -12.92 -18.55
C ASP A 76 -1.28 -12.61 -17.28
N ILE A 77 -1.73 -11.63 -16.47
CA ILE A 77 -1.08 -11.32 -15.20
C ILE A 77 -1.10 -12.54 -14.27
N MET A 78 -2.25 -13.18 -14.10
CA MET A 78 -2.38 -14.35 -13.22
C MET A 78 -1.52 -15.52 -13.70
N ALA A 79 -1.48 -15.78 -15.01
CA ALA A 79 -0.70 -16.87 -15.59
C ALA A 79 0.82 -16.62 -15.49
N ALA A 80 1.28 -15.42 -15.86
CA ALA A 80 2.70 -15.08 -15.84
C ALA A 80 3.26 -14.92 -14.42
N HIS A 81 2.43 -14.45 -13.47
CA HIS A 81 2.87 -14.06 -12.13
C HIS A 81 2.23 -14.88 -11.01
N TRP A 82 1.77 -16.10 -11.27
CA TRP A 82 1.10 -16.92 -10.25
C TRP A 82 1.97 -17.18 -9.01
N VAL A 83 3.30 -17.32 -9.17
CA VAL A 83 4.24 -17.56 -8.05
C VAL A 83 4.27 -16.38 -7.07
N PRO A 84 4.66 -15.15 -7.47
CA PRO A 84 4.70 -14.02 -6.54
C PRO A 84 3.30 -13.68 -6.01
N LEU A 85 2.24 -13.84 -6.80
CA LEU A 85 0.87 -13.62 -6.34
C LEU A 85 0.46 -14.65 -5.25
N SER A 86 0.84 -15.92 -5.42
CA SER A 86 0.61 -16.94 -4.39
C SER A 86 1.39 -16.65 -3.11
N LEU A 87 2.65 -16.20 -3.23
CA LEU A 87 3.45 -15.78 -2.08
C LEU A 87 2.82 -14.58 -1.36
N ALA A 88 2.28 -13.61 -2.09
CA ALA A 88 1.57 -12.48 -1.52
C ALA A 88 0.31 -12.93 -0.75
N VAL A 89 -0.48 -13.85 -1.31
CA VAL A 89 -1.68 -14.41 -0.63
C VAL A 89 -1.27 -15.18 0.63
N LEU A 90 -0.26 -16.04 0.55
CA LEU A 90 0.26 -16.75 1.72
C LEU A 90 0.77 -15.79 2.79
N GLY A 91 1.43 -14.70 2.38
CA GLY A 91 1.84 -13.62 3.26
C GLY A 91 0.65 -12.95 3.97
N ILE A 92 -0.40 -12.58 3.23
CA ILE A 92 -1.62 -12.00 3.79
C ILE A 92 -2.26 -12.94 4.82
N VAL A 93 -2.41 -14.23 4.48
CA VAL A 93 -3.00 -15.24 5.38
C VAL A 93 -2.13 -15.47 6.62
N ALA A 94 -0.81 -15.59 6.45
CA ALA A 94 0.12 -15.77 7.56
C ALA A 94 0.11 -14.55 8.51
N ARG A 95 0.06 -13.34 7.96
CA ARG A 95 -0.04 -12.09 8.72
C ARG A 95 -1.32 -12.04 9.56
N GLY A 96 -2.48 -12.32 8.94
CA GLY A 96 -3.76 -12.34 9.66
C GLY A 96 -3.82 -13.42 10.74
N SER A 97 -3.35 -14.62 10.42
CA SER A 97 -3.32 -15.75 11.34
C SER A 97 -2.43 -15.49 12.55
N THR A 98 -1.22 -14.96 12.32
CA THR A 98 -0.28 -14.63 13.41
C THR A 98 -0.79 -13.50 14.30
N PHE A 99 -1.49 -12.52 13.75
CA PHE A 99 -2.10 -11.44 14.52
C PHE A 99 -3.24 -11.93 15.44
N VAL A 100 -4.02 -12.91 15.01
CA VAL A 100 -5.09 -13.51 15.83
C VAL A 100 -4.50 -14.47 16.86
N PHE A 101 -3.60 -15.37 16.44
CA PHE A 101 -3.04 -16.39 17.33
C PHE A 101 -2.09 -15.82 18.37
N SER A 102 -1.40 -14.70 18.12
CA SER A 102 -0.56 -14.04 19.13
C SER A 102 -1.36 -13.55 20.34
N LYS A 103 -2.65 -13.24 20.16
CA LYS A 103 -3.55 -12.87 21.26
C LYS A 103 -4.03 -14.07 22.06
N ALA A 104 -4.17 -15.23 21.42
CA ALA A 104 -4.62 -16.47 22.06
C ALA A 104 -3.46 -17.18 22.79
N VAL A 105 -2.27 -17.20 22.19
CA VAL A 105 -1.06 -17.81 22.75
C VAL A 105 0.06 -16.77 22.74
N PRO A 106 0.13 -15.92 23.79
CA PRO A 106 1.21 -14.96 23.93
C PRO A 106 2.57 -15.67 24.06
N ASP A 107 3.66 -14.95 23.78
CA ASP A 107 5.08 -15.36 23.92
C ASP A 107 5.68 -16.30 22.85
N GLN A 108 4.94 -16.65 21.81
CA GLN A 108 5.53 -17.35 20.66
C GLN A 108 6.31 -16.41 19.73
N LYS A 109 7.65 -16.45 19.84
CA LYS A 109 8.57 -15.67 18.99
C LYS A 109 8.39 -15.93 17.49
N ALA A 110 7.95 -17.13 17.11
CA ALA A 110 7.67 -17.49 15.73
C ALA A 110 6.58 -16.60 15.10
N TYR A 111 5.57 -16.20 15.87
CA TYR A 111 4.49 -15.34 15.36
C TYR A 111 4.99 -13.95 15.02
N ALA A 112 5.83 -13.35 15.87
CA ALA A 112 6.43 -12.04 15.62
C ALA A 112 7.32 -12.07 14.36
N TRP A 113 8.09 -13.14 14.17
CA TRP A 113 8.93 -13.31 12.99
C TRP A 113 8.09 -13.52 11.72
N LEU A 114 7.12 -14.43 11.75
CA LEU A 114 6.25 -14.71 10.61
C LEU A 114 5.38 -13.50 10.23
N PHE A 115 4.89 -12.75 11.20
CA PHE A 115 4.20 -11.49 11.00
C PHE A 115 5.09 -10.46 10.28
N GLY A 116 6.34 -10.33 10.71
CA GLY A 116 7.30 -9.43 10.10
C GLY A 116 7.67 -9.83 8.66
N VAL A 117 8.04 -11.10 8.46
CA VAL A 117 8.46 -11.60 7.14
C VAL A 117 7.32 -11.53 6.13
N SER A 118 6.12 -11.96 6.51
CA SER A 118 4.94 -11.86 5.64
C SER A 118 4.61 -10.41 5.27
N SER A 119 4.86 -9.46 6.18
CA SER A 119 4.68 -8.03 5.94
C SER A 119 5.72 -7.40 5.02
N VAL A 120 6.82 -8.09 4.74
CA VAL A 120 7.85 -7.69 3.75
C VAL A 120 7.62 -8.41 2.42
N VAL A 121 7.41 -9.72 2.46
CA VAL A 121 7.22 -10.54 1.25
C VAL A 121 6.00 -10.10 0.46
N THR A 122 4.88 -9.78 1.12
CA THR A 122 3.65 -9.38 0.44
C THR A 122 3.81 -8.12 -0.41
N PRO A 123 4.19 -6.95 0.14
CA PRO A 123 4.38 -5.75 -0.67
C PRO A 123 5.51 -5.90 -1.69
N PHE A 124 6.55 -6.69 -1.39
CA PHE A 124 7.60 -6.99 -2.36
C PHE A 124 7.02 -7.70 -3.60
N CYS A 125 6.29 -8.80 -3.40
CA CYS A 125 5.70 -9.55 -4.50
C CYS A 125 4.70 -8.72 -5.30
N LEU A 126 3.82 -7.95 -4.63
CA LEU A 126 2.86 -7.09 -5.32
C LEU A 126 3.56 -5.97 -6.12
N GLY A 127 4.58 -5.34 -5.54
CA GLY A 127 5.36 -4.30 -6.21
C GLY A 127 6.17 -4.82 -7.40
N ALA A 128 6.72 -6.03 -7.28
CA ALA A 128 7.43 -6.69 -8.36
C ALA A 128 6.50 -6.96 -9.55
N VAL A 129 5.31 -7.54 -9.29
CA VAL A 129 4.30 -7.77 -10.33
C VAL A 129 3.82 -6.47 -10.96
N ALA A 130 3.52 -5.44 -10.16
CA ALA A 130 3.08 -4.15 -10.70
C ALA A 130 4.13 -3.53 -11.64
N THR A 131 5.41 -3.65 -11.30
CA THR A 131 6.49 -3.07 -12.10
C THR A 131 6.77 -3.89 -13.35
N THR A 132 6.76 -5.23 -13.28
CA THR A 132 6.94 -6.07 -14.48
C THR A 132 5.79 -5.94 -15.46
N VAL A 133 4.56 -5.79 -14.95
CA VAL A 133 3.40 -5.47 -15.79
C VAL A 133 3.57 -4.12 -16.47
N ALA A 134 4.06 -3.10 -15.76
CA ALA A 134 4.27 -1.78 -16.33
C ALA A 134 5.44 -1.73 -17.34
N THR A 135 6.47 -2.58 -17.18
CA THR A 135 7.64 -2.63 -18.07
C THR A 135 7.49 -3.67 -19.20
N GLY A 136 6.46 -4.51 -19.16
CA GLY A 136 6.27 -5.62 -20.10
C GLY A 136 7.24 -6.79 -19.91
N GLU A 137 7.91 -6.88 -18.76
CA GLU A 137 8.83 -7.97 -18.45
C GLU A 137 8.10 -9.23 -17.98
N SER A 138 8.62 -10.40 -18.34
CA SER A 138 7.96 -11.69 -18.11
C SER A 138 8.21 -12.31 -16.72
N THR A 139 9.18 -11.81 -15.96
CA THR A 139 9.60 -12.42 -14.69
C THR A 139 9.70 -11.39 -13.58
N TRP A 140 9.04 -11.66 -12.46
CA TRP A 140 9.07 -10.82 -11.24
C TRP A 140 10.46 -10.70 -10.58
N LEU A 141 11.40 -11.59 -10.93
CA LEU A 141 12.79 -11.57 -10.48
C LEU A 141 13.72 -10.77 -11.41
N SER A 142 13.17 -10.13 -12.44
CA SER A 142 13.93 -9.19 -13.26
C SER A 142 14.44 -8.02 -12.42
N LEU A 143 15.37 -7.25 -12.98
CA LEU A 143 15.89 -6.08 -12.29
C LEU A 143 14.78 -5.06 -11.99
N SER A 144 13.83 -4.85 -12.92
CA SER A 144 12.70 -3.96 -12.71
C SER A 144 11.72 -4.52 -11.67
N GLY A 145 11.45 -5.82 -11.68
CA GLY A 145 10.60 -6.48 -10.68
C GLY A 145 11.18 -6.40 -9.28
N ILE A 146 12.46 -6.72 -9.11
CA ILE A 146 13.16 -6.59 -7.82
C ILE A 146 13.12 -5.13 -7.34
N TYR A 147 13.42 -4.19 -8.24
CA TYR A 147 13.33 -2.76 -7.95
C TYR A 147 11.93 -2.37 -7.47
N GLY A 148 10.88 -2.78 -8.19
CA GLY A 148 9.49 -2.53 -7.87
C GLY A 148 9.07 -3.07 -6.51
N GLY A 149 9.50 -4.30 -6.19
CA GLY A 149 9.25 -4.92 -4.90
C GLY A 149 9.94 -4.19 -3.74
N VAL A 150 11.21 -3.81 -3.93
CA VAL A 150 11.96 -3.04 -2.92
C VAL A 150 11.34 -1.65 -2.73
N LEU A 151 11.01 -0.95 -3.82
CA LEU A 151 10.40 0.36 -3.77
C LEU A 151 9.04 0.32 -3.04
N THR A 152 8.19 -0.64 -3.38
CA THR A 152 6.86 -0.79 -2.77
C THR A 152 6.98 -1.10 -1.27
N THR A 153 7.93 -1.96 -0.89
CA THR A 153 8.21 -2.25 0.52
C THR A 153 8.72 -1.00 1.28
N ALA A 154 9.59 -0.21 0.66
CA ALA A 154 10.08 1.04 1.24
C ALA A 154 8.97 2.10 1.37
N LEU A 155 8.07 2.20 0.39
CA LEU A 155 6.89 3.06 0.43
C LEU A 155 5.96 2.67 1.57
N CYS A 156 5.68 1.38 1.74
CA CYS A 156 4.92 0.84 2.87
C CYS A 156 5.58 1.21 4.20
N ALA A 157 6.90 1.05 4.32
CA ALA A 157 7.67 1.41 5.51
C ALA A 157 7.54 2.91 5.84
N TYR A 158 7.64 3.77 4.83
CA TYR A 158 7.49 5.21 4.97
C TYR A 158 6.09 5.60 5.43
N LEU A 159 5.05 5.10 4.76
CA LEU A 159 3.66 5.35 5.14
C LEU A 159 3.40 4.91 6.57
N ALA A 160 3.81 3.69 6.93
CA ALA A 160 3.66 3.17 8.28
C ALA A 160 4.31 4.08 9.33
N ALA A 161 5.55 4.52 9.11
CA ALA A 161 6.23 5.40 10.04
C ALA A 161 5.49 6.74 10.21
N VAL A 162 4.96 7.31 9.12
CA VAL A 162 4.15 8.54 9.17
C VAL A 162 2.85 8.34 9.97
N TYR A 163 2.16 7.21 9.78
CA TYR A 163 0.94 6.92 10.54
C TYR A 163 1.24 6.66 12.02
N LEU A 164 2.28 5.87 12.33
CA LEU A 164 2.69 5.51 13.69
C LEU A 164 3.14 6.71 14.54
N ILE A 165 3.65 7.78 13.93
CA ILE A 165 3.91 9.05 14.64
C ILE A 165 2.64 9.57 15.31
N TRP A 166 1.49 9.50 14.63
CA TRP A 166 0.23 9.98 15.16
C TRP A 166 -0.29 9.10 16.28
N ASP A 167 -0.21 7.78 16.12
CA ASP A 167 -0.68 6.84 17.14
C ASP A 167 0.22 6.88 18.38
N ALA A 168 1.54 7.04 18.23
CA ALA A 168 2.44 7.31 19.36
C ALA A 168 2.07 8.60 20.10
N ARG A 169 1.68 9.67 19.37
CA ARG A 169 1.20 10.91 20.00
C ARG A 169 -0.13 10.73 20.72
N ARG A 170 -1.05 9.92 20.20
CA ARG A 170 -2.32 9.59 20.87
C ARG A 170 -2.09 8.82 22.17
N LEU A 171 -1.07 7.97 22.20
CA LEU A 171 -0.64 7.24 23.39
C LEU A 171 0.22 8.09 24.35
N ALA A 172 0.43 9.38 24.05
CA ALA A 172 1.30 10.29 24.79
C ALA A 172 2.75 9.80 24.96
N ASP A 173 3.24 8.92 24.06
CA ASP A 173 4.62 8.43 24.07
C ASP A 173 5.51 9.32 23.21
N ALA A 174 6.14 10.31 23.86
CA ALA A 174 7.04 11.26 23.21
C ALA A 174 8.30 10.59 22.64
N ASP A 175 8.80 9.54 23.29
CA ASP A 175 10.01 8.85 22.85
C ASP A 175 9.74 8.00 21.60
N ALA A 176 8.61 7.28 21.57
CA ALA A 176 8.16 6.57 20.36
C ALA A 176 7.88 7.53 19.21
N THR A 177 7.27 8.69 19.50
CA THR A 177 7.04 9.75 18.49
C THR A 177 8.35 10.19 17.83
N LEU A 178 9.42 10.39 18.61
CA LEU A 178 10.74 10.75 18.08
C LEU A 178 11.38 9.62 17.28
N ARG A 179 11.25 8.36 17.71
CA ARG A 179 11.75 7.19 16.97
C ARG A 179 11.04 7.00 15.64
N PHE A 180 9.71 7.02 15.62
CA PHE A 180 8.93 6.91 14.38
C PHE A 180 9.17 8.09 13.43
N ARG A 181 9.46 9.29 13.95
CA ARG A 181 9.96 10.40 13.14
C ARG A 181 11.30 10.07 12.48
N GLY A 182 12.23 9.46 13.20
CA GLY A 182 13.49 8.97 12.64
C GLY A 182 13.27 7.91 11.56
N TYR A 183 12.37 6.95 11.80
CA TYR A 183 11.99 5.92 10.84
C TYR A 183 11.35 6.52 9.57
N ALA A 184 10.49 7.52 9.71
CA ALA A 184 9.86 8.20 8.58
C ALA A 184 10.89 8.98 7.74
N LEU A 185 11.87 9.63 8.36
CA LEU A 185 12.94 10.31 7.64
C LEU A 185 13.83 9.31 6.91
N LEU A 186 14.27 8.25 7.60
CA LEU A 186 15.13 7.22 7.02
C LEU A 186 14.46 6.54 5.82
N SER A 187 13.25 6.02 6.01
CA SER A 187 12.50 5.35 4.95
C SER A 187 12.12 6.30 3.82
N GLY A 188 11.75 7.56 4.12
CA GLY A 188 11.43 8.54 3.08
C GLY A 188 12.65 8.96 2.25
N ILE A 189 13.85 9.05 2.85
CA ILE A 189 15.10 9.24 2.11
C ILE A 189 15.38 8.03 1.20
N ILE A 190 15.24 6.81 1.72
CA ILE A 190 15.42 5.58 0.93
C ILE A 190 14.44 5.56 -0.25
N VAL A 191 13.16 5.87 -0.02
CA VAL A 191 12.16 5.99 -1.08
C VAL A 191 12.58 7.02 -2.12
N GLY A 192 13.03 8.22 -1.71
CA GLY A 192 13.48 9.26 -2.65
C GLY A 192 14.69 8.82 -3.48
N LEU A 193 15.64 8.12 -2.86
CA LEU A 193 16.83 7.57 -3.52
C LEU A 193 16.52 6.41 -4.46
N LEU A 194 15.42 5.69 -4.27
CA LEU A 194 14.98 4.62 -5.16
C LEU A 194 14.05 5.15 -6.27
N ALA A 195 13.08 5.98 -5.92
CA ALA A 195 12.02 6.44 -6.82
C ALA A 195 12.57 7.31 -7.95
N LEU A 196 13.42 8.30 -7.65
CA LEU A 196 13.92 9.24 -8.66
C LEU A 196 14.86 8.57 -9.67
N PRO A 197 15.92 7.86 -9.26
CA PRO A 197 16.80 7.20 -10.22
C PRO A 197 16.11 6.06 -10.95
N GLY A 198 15.22 5.32 -10.28
CA GLY A 198 14.50 4.23 -10.93
C GLY A 198 13.45 4.71 -11.94
N ALA A 199 12.73 5.80 -11.66
CA ALA A 199 11.85 6.42 -12.66
C ALA A 199 12.64 6.88 -13.89
N ALA A 200 13.84 7.45 -13.69
CA ALA A 200 14.72 7.82 -14.79
C ALA A 200 15.25 6.59 -15.56
N ALA A 201 15.68 5.54 -14.85
CA ALA A 201 16.22 4.32 -15.45
C ALA A 201 15.17 3.52 -16.24
N LEU A 202 13.92 3.53 -15.78
CA LEU A 202 12.77 2.92 -16.47
C LEU A 202 12.19 3.83 -17.56
N GLY A 203 12.70 5.05 -17.73
CA GLY A 203 12.26 5.96 -18.77
C GLY A 203 10.86 6.54 -18.55
N VAL A 204 10.40 6.65 -17.30
CA VAL A 204 9.07 7.19 -16.98
C VAL A 204 9.03 8.69 -17.30
N GLN A 205 8.23 9.08 -18.29
CA GLN A 205 8.14 10.48 -18.76
C GLN A 205 7.02 11.30 -18.10
N SER A 206 6.22 10.67 -17.24
CA SER A 206 5.04 11.29 -16.66
C SER A 206 5.39 12.50 -15.77
N PRO A 207 4.74 13.67 -15.94
CA PRO A 207 4.92 14.81 -15.05
C PRO A 207 4.50 14.52 -13.61
N LEU A 208 3.69 13.48 -13.38
CA LEU A 208 3.29 13.04 -12.05
C LEU A 208 4.49 12.57 -11.20
N ILE A 209 5.58 12.12 -11.82
CA ILE A 209 6.81 11.77 -11.09
C ILE A 209 7.45 13.00 -10.45
N LEU A 210 7.42 14.16 -11.14
CA LEU A 210 7.91 15.42 -10.57
C LEU A 210 7.03 15.90 -9.42
N VAL A 211 5.70 15.74 -9.56
CA VAL A 211 4.75 16.02 -8.47
C VAL A 211 5.02 15.12 -7.27
N SER A 212 5.30 13.83 -7.51
CA SER A 212 5.65 12.87 -6.46
C SER A 212 6.94 13.28 -5.75
N ALA A 213 7.98 13.61 -6.51
CA ALA A 213 9.26 14.04 -5.97
C ALA A 213 9.13 15.30 -5.12
N ALA A 214 8.44 16.32 -5.63
CA ALA A 214 8.18 17.57 -4.90
C ALA A 214 7.38 17.29 -3.61
N SER A 215 6.32 16.49 -3.71
CA SER A 215 5.49 16.10 -2.56
C SER A 215 6.28 15.32 -1.51
N GLY A 216 7.17 14.42 -1.93
CA GLY A 216 8.06 13.67 -1.05
C GLY A 216 9.04 14.56 -0.31
N ILE A 217 9.69 15.52 -1.00
CA ILE A 217 10.60 16.50 -0.38
C ILE A 217 9.84 17.36 0.63
N VAL A 218 8.67 17.88 0.26
CA VAL A 218 7.82 18.66 1.17
C VAL A 218 7.43 17.82 2.38
N SER A 219 7.07 16.54 2.18
CA SER A 219 6.71 15.64 3.26
C SER A 219 7.87 15.43 4.25
N LEU A 220 9.09 15.20 3.75
CA LEU A 220 10.29 15.11 4.60
C LEU A 220 10.55 16.40 5.38
N ALA A 221 10.42 17.56 4.73
CA ALA A 221 10.56 18.86 5.39
C ALA A 221 9.49 19.07 6.48
N LEU A 222 8.25 18.63 6.25
CA LEU A 222 7.16 18.71 7.23
C LEU A 222 7.36 17.74 8.41
N VAL A 223 7.94 16.56 8.18
CA VAL A 223 8.36 15.64 9.25
C VAL A 223 9.43 16.30 10.13
N LEU A 224 10.37 17.04 9.53
CA LEU A 224 11.37 17.81 10.27
C LEU A 224 10.73 18.92 11.10
N ARG A 225 9.76 19.65 10.52
CA ARG A 225 9.00 20.73 11.16
C ARG A 225 7.90 20.27 12.12
N ARG A 226 7.73 18.95 12.32
CA ARG A 226 6.73 18.34 13.21
C ARG A 226 5.27 18.65 12.84
N ASN A 227 4.99 18.99 11.58
CA ASN A 227 3.62 19.22 11.10
C ASN A 227 3.01 17.92 10.54
N TYR A 228 2.68 17.00 11.43
CA TYR A 228 2.34 15.61 11.07
C TYR A 228 1.02 15.45 10.32
N LEU A 229 0.07 16.39 10.44
CA LEU A 229 -1.17 16.36 9.66
C LEU A 229 -0.89 16.62 8.18
N ALA A 230 -0.08 17.65 7.89
CA ALA A 230 0.30 17.97 6.53
C ALA A 230 1.15 16.86 5.88
N VAL A 231 2.00 16.16 6.66
CA VAL A 231 2.80 15.01 6.19
C VAL A 231 1.92 13.90 5.61
N ARG A 232 0.76 13.62 6.20
CA ARG A 232 -0.14 12.57 5.68
C ARG A 232 -0.66 12.92 4.29
N VAL A 233 -1.02 14.19 4.07
CA VAL A 233 -1.51 14.67 2.78
C VAL A 233 -0.41 14.64 1.73
N THR A 234 0.78 15.17 2.06
CA THR A 234 1.91 15.21 1.11
C THR A 234 2.49 13.83 0.84
N GLY A 235 2.55 12.96 1.84
CA GLY A 235 2.94 11.56 1.69
C GLY A 235 1.95 10.80 0.80
N ALA A 236 0.64 10.96 1.05
CA ALA A 236 -0.38 10.34 0.20
C ALA A 236 -0.29 10.83 -1.24
N LEU A 237 -0.14 12.14 -1.45
CA LEU A 237 0.02 12.71 -2.78
C LEU A 237 1.25 12.15 -3.50
N ALA A 238 2.39 12.00 -2.80
CA ALA A 238 3.60 11.42 -3.37
C ALA A 238 3.40 9.97 -3.82
N VAL A 239 2.74 9.16 -3.01
CA VAL A 239 2.47 7.74 -3.30
C VAL A 239 1.47 7.57 -4.44
N VAL A 240 0.40 8.38 -4.46
CA VAL A 240 -0.60 8.32 -5.54
C VAL A 240 0.03 8.75 -6.86
N THR A 241 0.73 9.89 -6.89
CA THR A 241 1.30 10.41 -8.14
C THR A 241 2.43 9.53 -8.70
N VAL A 242 3.22 8.85 -7.86
CA VAL A 242 4.22 7.89 -8.37
C VAL A 242 3.55 6.68 -9.00
N LEU A 243 2.49 6.15 -8.38
CA LEU A 243 1.75 4.99 -8.88
C LEU A 243 1.07 5.31 -10.22
N TRP A 244 0.37 6.45 -10.29
CA TRP A 244 -0.32 6.88 -11.50
C TRP A 244 0.66 7.25 -12.62
N GLY A 245 1.77 7.93 -12.28
CA GLY A 245 2.81 8.24 -13.25
C GLY A 245 3.53 7.00 -13.78
N ALA A 246 3.70 5.97 -12.95
CA ALA A 246 4.24 4.68 -13.40
C ALA A 246 3.25 3.89 -14.25
N ALA A 247 1.93 4.02 -14.01
CA ALA A 247 0.91 3.36 -14.82
C ALA A 247 0.89 3.86 -16.28
N GLU A 248 1.24 5.12 -16.52
CA GLU A 248 1.38 5.68 -17.87
C GLU A 248 2.50 5.01 -18.69
N MET A 249 3.44 4.30 -18.05
CA MET A 249 4.51 3.57 -18.73
C MET A 249 4.02 2.28 -19.41
N ALA A 250 2.90 1.71 -18.93
CA ALA A 250 2.44 0.39 -19.37
C ALA A 250 1.93 0.37 -20.83
N ASP A 251 1.72 1.53 -21.45
CA ASP A 251 1.27 1.73 -22.85
C ASP A 251 0.26 0.68 -23.31
N LEU A 252 -0.74 0.41 -22.47
CA LEU A 252 -1.71 -0.65 -22.69
C LEU A 252 -2.74 -0.19 -23.74
N ASP A 253 -2.96 -1.01 -24.76
CA ASP A 253 -4.10 -0.86 -25.65
C ASP A 253 -5.39 -1.30 -24.92
N LEU A 254 -5.95 -0.36 -24.16
CA LEU A 254 -7.11 -0.61 -23.31
C LEU A 254 -8.36 -0.97 -24.12
N ASP A 255 -8.51 -0.44 -25.33
CA ASP A 255 -9.69 -0.65 -26.15
C ASP A 255 -9.77 -2.08 -26.70
N SER A 256 -8.62 -2.68 -27.05
CA SER A 256 -8.59 -4.09 -27.50
C SER A 256 -8.67 -5.08 -26.34
N ALA A 257 -8.18 -4.69 -25.16
CA ALA A 257 -8.20 -5.53 -23.96
C ALA A 257 -9.53 -5.50 -23.20
N ALA A 258 -10.36 -4.47 -23.43
CA ALA A 258 -11.57 -4.24 -22.64
C ALA A 258 -12.69 -5.25 -22.92
N ALA A 259 -13.47 -5.52 -21.88
CA ALA A 259 -14.76 -6.17 -22.01
C ALA A 259 -15.76 -5.29 -22.80
N HIS A 260 -16.83 -5.91 -23.28
CA HIS A 260 -17.90 -5.20 -24.01
C HIS A 260 -18.47 -4.05 -23.16
N ASP A 261 -18.77 -2.91 -23.81
CA ASP A 261 -19.30 -1.71 -23.16
C ASP A 261 -20.50 -1.97 -22.25
N ALA A 262 -21.42 -2.85 -22.66
CA ALA A 262 -22.59 -3.21 -21.87
C ALA A 262 -22.20 -3.86 -20.52
N ALA A 263 -21.15 -4.68 -20.50
CA ALA A 263 -20.63 -5.27 -19.27
C ALA A 263 -20.01 -4.19 -18.37
N LEU A 264 -19.21 -3.27 -18.94
CA LEU A 264 -18.60 -2.16 -18.20
C LEU A 264 -19.65 -1.25 -17.57
N GLN A 265 -20.72 -0.93 -18.29
CA GLN A 265 -21.83 -0.13 -17.75
C GLN A 265 -22.52 -0.81 -16.57
N VAL A 266 -22.80 -2.11 -16.65
CA VAL A 266 -23.38 -2.87 -15.52
C VAL A 266 -22.44 -2.85 -14.32
N VAL A 267 -21.13 -3.04 -14.55
CA VAL A 267 -20.12 -2.96 -13.48
C VAL A 267 -20.13 -1.56 -12.85
N PHE A 268 -20.12 -0.49 -13.64
CA PHE A 268 -20.12 0.88 -13.11
C PHE A 268 -21.38 1.19 -12.30
N VAL A 269 -22.55 0.74 -12.75
CA VAL A 269 -23.80 0.88 -11.96
C VAL A 269 -23.71 0.10 -10.66
N ALA A 270 -23.25 -1.16 -10.71
CA ALA A 270 -23.09 -1.99 -9.52
C ALA A 270 -22.10 -1.38 -8.52
N LEU A 271 -21.00 -0.81 -8.99
CA LEU A 271 -20.04 -0.08 -8.16
C LEU A 271 -20.65 1.19 -7.57
N GLY A 272 -21.40 1.96 -8.35
CA GLY A 272 -22.09 3.15 -7.87
C GLY A 272 -23.02 2.82 -6.70
N VAL A 273 -23.82 1.76 -6.85
CA VAL A 273 -24.71 1.26 -5.79
C VAL A 273 -23.90 0.73 -4.59
N GLY A 274 -22.86 -0.06 -4.84
CA GLY A 274 -22.01 -0.61 -3.79
C GLY A 274 -21.27 0.47 -2.98
N ALA A 275 -20.83 1.54 -3.64
CA ALA A 275 -20.15 2.67 -3.02
C ALA A 275 -21.03 3.40 -2.01
N LEU A 276 -22.35 3.45 -2.23
CA LEU A 276 -23.32 4.03 -1.28
C LEU A 276 -23.36 3.26 0.05
N ILE A 277 -22.93 2.00 0.08
CA ILE A 277 -22.85 1.19 1.29
C ILE A 277 -21.41 1.17 1.82
N LEU A 278 -20.43 0.96 0.93
CA LEU A 278 -19.04 0.79 1.29
C LEU A 278 -18.40 2.09 1.83
N VAL A 279 -18.63 3.22 1.17
CA VAL A 279 -17.98 4.48 1.58
C VAL A 279 -18.47 4.94 2.95
N PRO A 280 -19.79 4.95 3.26
CA PRO A 280 -20.24 5.27 4.61
C PRO A 280 -19.76 4.29 5.67
N SER A 281 -19.74 2.98 5.38
CA SER A 281 -19.30 1.97 6.36
C SER A 281 -17.81 2.10 6.68
N MET A 282 -16.96 2.30 5.66
CA MET A 282 -15.53 2.55 5.85
C MET A 282 -15.29 3.88 6.56
N THR A 283 -16.00 4.94 6.19
CA THR A 283 -15.89 6.25 6.87
C THR A 283 -16.25 6.13 8.34
N TRP A 284 -17.35 5.43 8.65
CA TRP A 284 -17.78 5.18 10.02
C TRP A 284 -16.73 4.39 10.81
N LEU A 285 -16.17 3.34 10.20
CA LEU A 285 -15.10 2.52 10.78
C LEU A 285 -13.87 3.36 11.14
N TYR A 286 -13.34 4.14 10.20
CA TYR A 286 -12.18 4.99 10.45
C TYR A 286 -12.46 6.06 11.50
N VAL A 287 -13.64 6.70 11.46
CA VAL A 287 -14.01 7.72 12.44
C VAL A 287 -14.10 7.13 13.85
N LEU A 288 -14.70 5.94 14.01
CA LEU A 288 -14.87 5.29 15.30
C LEU A 288 -13.51 4.96 15.94
N PHE A 289 -12.60 4.35 15.18
CA PHE A 289 -11.30 3.94 15.70
C PHE A 289 -10.28 5.08 15.83
N GLN A 290 -10.43 6.16 15.05
CA GLN A 290 -9.59 7.35 15.21
C GLN A 290 -10.04 8.26 16.36
N ARG A 291 -11.32 8.22 16.76
CA ARG A 291 -11.85 9.01 17.90
C ARG A 291 -11.68 8.34 19.26
N SER A 292 -11.55 7.02 19.30
CA SER A 292 -11.45 6.28 20.56
C SER A 292 -10.15 6.61 21.30
N GLU A 293 -10.24 7.15 22.52
CA GLU A 293 -9.08 7.21 23.41
C GLU A 293 -8.66 5.78 23.81
N PRO A 294 -7.35 5.50 23.96
CA PRO A 294 -6.90 4.22 24.45
C PRO A 294 -7.54 3.95 25.82
N ARG A 295 -8.32 2.88 25.96
CA ARG A 295 -8.82 2.46 27.28
C ARG A 295 -7.61 2.14 28.16
N PRO A 296 -7.48 2.73 29.36
CA PRO A 296 -6.45 2.31 30.30
C PRO A 296 -6.66 0.82 30.61
N ARG A 297 -5.58 0.04 30.50
CA ARG A 297 -5.54 -1.34 31.01
C ARG A 297 -5.35 -1.31 32.51
#